data_AF-A0A023I863-F1
#
_entry.id   AF-A0A023I863-F1
#
_cell.length_a   1.000
_cell.length_b   1.000
_cell.length_c   1.000
_cell.angle_alpha   90.00
_cell.angle_beta   90.00
_cell.angle_gamma   90.00
#
_symmetry.space_group_name_H-M   'P 1'
#
loop_
_entity.id
_entity.type
_entity.pdbx_description
1 polymer ?
#
loop_
_entity_poly.entity_id
_entity_poly.type
_entity_poly.pdbx_seq_one_letter_code
_entity_poly.pdbx_strand_id
1 'polypeptide(L)'
;MYDYKMLLQILIIQLLFGSSETVNKTFNLFTSNVPVKQVEAFLENYLIQLSNIIAHVLVQNFDTVHETNTSYLCNVKFLSDRKLEKLKNNLIWNTLIKNYVERPRAIYESRYKVWGFYQEGLNCQYIYACRSNELYTLSSIQILVIFLLEVQDFFIPKIKRIILLIGQIIIYTGQNILNQIMKTLLEVILRYSNFQKKSNSL
;
A
#
# COMPACT_ATOMS: atom_id res chain seq x y z
N MET A 1 4.69 -10.97 -12.68
CA MET A 1 4.91 -11.32 -14.10
C MET A 1 3.61 -11.31 -14.91
N TYR A 2 2.51 -11.87 -14.39
CA TYR A 2 1.19 -11.85 -15.06
C TYR A 2 0.63 -10.43 -15.29
N ASP A 3 0.62 -9.58 -14.26
CA ASP A 3 0.10 -8.20 -14.37
C ASP A 3 0.85 -7.36 -15.42
N TYR A 4 2.17 -7.57 -15.56
CA TYR A 4 2.98 -6.94 -16.61
C TYR A 4 2.53 -7.36 -18.01
N LYS A 5 2.29 -8.66 -18.23
CA LYS A 5 1.84 -9.18 -19.53
C LYS A 5 0.51 -8.55 -19.95
N MET A 6 -0.42 -8.40 -18.99
CA MET A 6 -1.72 -7.79 -19.25
C MET A 6 -1.61 -6.31 -19.59
N LEU A 7 -0.85 -5.54 -18.81
CA LEU A 7 -0.62 -4.12 -19.07
C LEU A 7 0.10 -3.88 -20.42
N LEU A 8 1.07 -4.73 -20.75
CA LEU A 8 1.76 -4.70 -22.06
C LEU A 8 0.78 -4.95 -23.21
N GLN A 9 -0.03 -6.00 -23.09
CA GLN A 9 -1.02 -6.34 -24.12
C GLN A 9 -1.97 -5.17 -24.38
N ILE A 10 -2.39 -4.49 -23.31
CA ILE A 10 -3.27 -3.32 -23.40
C ILE A 10 -2.56 -2.16 -24.07
N LEU A 11 -1.32 -1.85 -23.68
CA LEU A 11 -0.51 -0.81 -24.33
C LEU A 11 -0.39 -1.07 -25.85
N ILE A 12 -0.08 -2.30 -26.25
CA ILE A 12 0.06 -2.69 -27.66
C ILE A 12 -1.26 -2.52 -28.40
N ILE A 13 -2.37 -3.01 -27.83
CA ILE A 13 -3.70 -2.86 -28.43
C ILE A 13 -4.04 -1.38 -28.63
N GLN A 14 -3.70 -0.53 -27.65
CA GLN A 14 -3.97 0.90 -27.73
C GLN A 14 -3.09 1.63 -28.76
N LEU A 15 -1.80 1.30 -28.84
CA LEU A 15 -0.90 1.89 -29.83
C LEU A 15 -1.28 1.49 -31.26
N LEU A 16 -1.74 0.25 -31.47
CA LEU A 16 -2.09 -0.26 -32.79
C LEU A 16 -3.50 0.13 -33.24
N PHE A 17 -4.48 0.05 -32.35
CA PHE A 17 -5.90 0.18 -32.69
C PHE A 17 -6.55 1.46 -32.12
N GLY A 18 -5.83 2.24 -31.32
CA GLY A 18 -6.33 3.45 -30.66
C GLY A 18 -7.26 3.14 -29.48
N SER A 19 -8.32 2.37 -29.70
CA SER A 19 -9.26 1.95 -28.67
C SER A 19 -9.77 0.54 -28.93
N SER A 20 -10.18 -0.15 -27.86
CA SER A 20 -10.79 -1.47 -27.95
C SER A 20 -11.88 -1.61 -26.90
N GLU A 21 -13.00 -2.21 -27.28
CA GLU A 21 -14.13 -2.43 -26.38
C GLU A 21 -13.74 -3.29 -25.16
N THR A 22 -12.82 -4.25 -25.35
CA THR A 22 -12.31 -5.10 -24.27
C THR A 22 -11.46 -4.31 -23.27
N VAL A 23 -10.68 -3.36 -23.77
CA VAL A 23 -9.86 -2.47 -22.95
C VAL A 23 -10.74 -1.49 -22.18
N ASN A 24 -11.80 -0.95 -22.80
CA ASN A 24 -12.77 -0.07 -22.15
C ASN A 24 -13.58 -0.78 -21.05
N LYS A 25 -13.94 -2.05 -21.26
CA LYS A 25 -14.61 -2.88 -20.24
C LYS A 25 -13.70 -3.17 -19.04
N THR A 26 -12.40 -3.35 -19.29
CA THR A 26 -11.43 -3.67 -18.22
C THR A 26 -11.00 -2.43 -17.46
N PHE A 27 -10.76 -1.33 -18.17
CA PHE A 27 -10.39 -0.04 -17.63
C PHE A 27 -11.48 0.95 -18.04
N ASN A 28 -12.31 1.35 -17.07
CA ASN A 28 -13.39 2.33 -17.24
C ASN A 28 -12.87 3.76 -17.54
N LEU A 29 -11.67 3.88 -18.13
CA LEU A 29 -10.87 5.10 -18.24
C LEU A 29 -10.67 5.54 -19.69
N PHE A 30 -10.86 4.65 -20.67
CA PHE A 30 -10.62 4.94 -22.07
C PHE A 30 -11.94 5.35 -22.76
N THR A 31 -12.42 6.55 -22.44
CA THR A 31 -13.54 7.17 -23.16
C THR A 31 -13.02 8.01 -24.31
N SER A 32 -13.60 7.82 -25.50
CA SER A 32 -13.52 8.49 -26.82
C SER A 32 -12.21 9.16 -27.29
N ASN A 33 -11.43 9.80 -26.43
CA ASN A 33 -10.12 10.38 -26.72
C ASN A 33 -9.09 9.70 -25.82
N VAL A 34 -8.15 8.95 -26.39
CA VAL A 34 -7.02 8.39 -25.64
C VAL A 34 -6.22 9.57 -25.07
N PRO A 35 -6.24 9.80 -23.75
CA PRO A 35 -5.46 10.91 -23.20
C PRO A 35 -3.98 10.50 -23.31
N VAL A 36 -3.21 11.27 -24.07
CA VAL A 36 -1.77 11.04 -24.32
C VAL A 36 -1.00 10.71 -23.03
N LYS A 37 -1.37 11.37 -21.93
CA LYS A 37 -0.81 11.16 -20.59
C LYS A 37 -1.01 9.75 -20.02
N GLN A 38 -2.10 9.06 -20.35
CA GLN A 38 -2.29 7.67 -19.89
C GLN A 38 -1.38 6.72 -20.66
N VAL A 39 -1.26 6.89 -21.98
CA VAL A 39 -0.34 6.08 -22.80
C VAL A 39 1.10 6.28 -22.34
N GLU A 40 1.48 7.53 -22.07
CA GLU A 40 2.76 7.89 -21.47
C GLU A 40 3.01 7.12 -20.17
N ALA A 41 2.05 7.14 -19.22
CA ALA A 41 2.18 6.41 -17.96
C ALA A 41 2.32 4.88 -18.13
N PHE A 42 1.62 4.26 -19.09
CA PHE A 42 1.79 2.83 -19.36
C PHE A 42 3.14 2.53 -20.02
N LEU A 43 3.65 3.43 -20.86
CA LEU A 43 4.95 3.31 -21.51
C LEU A 43 6.10 3.47 -20.51
N GLU A 44 6.02 4.45 -19.60
CA GLU A 44 6.95 4.58 -18.48
C GLU A 44 6.98 3.31 -17.62
N ASN A 45 5.80 2.80 -17.25
CA ASN A 45 5.70 1.55 -16.51
C ASN A 45 6.34 0.39 -17.26
N TYR A 46 6.13 0.29 -18.58
CA TYR A 46 6.76 -0.73 -19.41
C TYR A 46 8.29 -0.65 -19.34
N LEU A 47 8.87 0.55 -19.53
CA LEU A 47 10.31 0.76 -19.48
C LEU A 47 10.89 0.37 -18.11
N ILE A 48 10.22 0.76 -17.02
CA ILE A 48 10.62 0.41 -15.66
C ILE A 48 10.60 -1.11 -15.45
N GLN A 49 9.53 -1.78 -15.89
CA GLN A 49 9.40 -3.24 -15.74
C GLN A 49 10.42 -3.98 -16.59
N LEU A 50 10.68 -3.54 -17.82
CA LEU A 50 11.69 -4.10 -18.71
C LEU A 50 13.08 -3.98 -18.08
N SER A 51 13.43 -2.79 -17.57
CA SER A 51 14.68 -2.56 -16.84
C SER A 51 14.81 -3.50 -15.63
N ASN A 52 13.73 -3.67 -14.85
CA ASN A 52 13.73 -4.58 -13.71
C ASN A 52 13.90 -6.06 -14.13
N ILE A 53 13.32 -6.49 -15.26
CA ILE A 53 13.51 -7.84 -15.80
C ILE A 53 14.97 -8.03 -16.24
N ILE A 54 15.53 -7.09 -16.99
CA ILE A 54 16.93 -7.14 -17.45
C ILE A 54 17.87 -7.20 -16.24
N ALA A 55 17.67 -6.33 -15.24
CA ALA A 55 18.45 -6.34 -14.02
C ALA A 55 18.36 -7.68 -13.28
N HIS A 56 17.16 -8.26 -13.19
CA HIS A 56 16.97 -9.56 -12.55
C HIS A 56 17.70 -10.69 -13.30
N VAL A 57 17.63 -10.73 -14.63
CA VAL A 57 18.33 -11.72 -15.46
C VAL A 57 19.84 -11.57 -15.30
N LEU A 58 20.37 -10.34 -15.37
CA LEU A 58 21.79 -10.07 -15.16
C LEU A 58 22.24 -10.54 -13.78
N VAL A 59 21.49 -10.22 -12.72
CA VAL A 59 21.86 -10.62 -11.36
C VAL A 59 21.80 -12.14 -11.18
N GLN A 60 20.82 -12.83 -11.77
CA GLN A 60 20.71 -14.28 -11.69
C GLN A 60 21.87 -15.00 -12.39
N ASN A 61 22.29 -14.49 -13.55
CA ASN A 61 23.36 -15.06 -14.37
C ASN A 61 24.78 -14.83 -13.82
N PHE A 62 24.97 -14.03 -12.76
CA PHE A 62 26.28 -13.97 -12.10
C PHE A 62 26.55 -15.27 -11.37
N ASP A 63 27.44 -16.13 -11.89
CA ASP A 63 27.85 -17.32 -11.17
C ASP A 63 28.57 -16.96 -9.87
N THR A 64 28.25 -17.70 -8.80
CA THR A 64 28.78 -17.48 -7.46
C THR A 64 30.24 -17.93 -7.31
N VAL A 65 30.83 -18.52 -8.34
CA VAL A 65 32.11 -19.23 -8.24
C VAL A 65 32.93 -19.05 -9.53
N HIS A 66 34.03 -18.30 -9.41
CA HIS A 66 35.26 -18.36 -10.22
C HIS A 66 35.38 -17.67 -11.59
N GLU A 67 34.41 -16.94 -12.12
CA GLU A 67 34.68 -16.18 -13.36
C GLU A 67 35.18 -14.75 -13.07
N THR A 68 36.45 -14.55 -13.40
CA THR A 68 37.26 -13.30 -13.41
C THR A 68 36.62 -12.11 -14.13
N ASN A 69 35.47 -12.34 -14.76
CA ASN A 69 34.62 -11.41 -15.50
C ASN A 69 33.62 -10.64 -14.61
N THR A 70 33.45 -10.98 -13.35
CA THR A 70 32.57 -10.21 -12.43
C THR A 70 33.05 -8.78 -12.14
N SER A 71 34.31 -8.48 -12.45
CA SER A 71 34.97 -7.20 -12.17
C SER A 71 34.53 -6.02 -13.06
N TYR A 72 33.94 -6.25 -14.25
CA TYR A 72 33.54 -5.16 -15.15
C TYR A 72 32.10 -4.66 -14.96
N LEU A 73 31.21 -5.45 -14.33
CA LEU A 73 29.80 -5.06 -14.08
C LEU A 73 29.52 -4.68 -12.63
N CYS A 74 30.25 -5.24 -11.67
CA CYS A 74 30.02 -5.02 -10.24
C CYS A 74 31.17 -4.26 -9.60
N ASN A 75 30.83 -3.22 -8.83
CA ASN A 75 31.79 -2.51 -7.99
C ASN A 75 32.46 -3.49 -7.02
N VAL A 76 33.76 -3.31 -6.78
CA VAL A 76 34.63 -4.07 -5.87
C VAL A 76 33.96 -4.38 -4.51
N LYS A 77 33.04 -3.52 -4.04
CA LYS A 77 32.26 -3.73 -2.80
C LYS A 77 31.33 -4.95 -2.81
N PHE A 78 30.96 -5.47 -3.99
CA PHE A 78 30.14 -6.67 -4.18
C PHE A 78 30.95 -7.94 -4.44
N LEU A 79 32.30 -7.88 -4.41
CA LEU A 79 33.20 -9.03 -4.64
C LEU A 79 33.13 -10.13 -3.58
N SER A 80 32.49 -9.88 -2.43
CA SER A 80 32.25 -10.96 -1.47
C SER A 80 31.04 -11.78 -1.95
N ASP A 81 31.25 -13.05 -2.30
CA ASP A 81 30.22 -13.99 -2.75
C ASP A 81 28.93 -13.91 -1.91
N ARG A 82 29.09 -13.75 -0.59
CA ARG A 82 27.98 -13.63 0.37
C ARG A 82 27.06 -12.42 0.16
N LYS A 83 27.58 -11.29 -0.34
CA LYS A 83 26.75 -10.10 -0.63
C LYS A 83 25.93 -10.30 -1.90
N LEU A 84 26.51 -10.93 -2.91
CA LEU A 84 25.81 -11.29 -4.14
C LEU A 84 24.71 -12.31 -3.86
N GLU A 85 25.00 -13.36 -3.08
CA GLU A 85 23.99 -14.32 -2.63
C GLU A 85 22.87 -13.65 -1.82
N LYS A 86 23.22 -12.72 -0.92
CA LYS A 86 22.22 -11.94 -0.17
C LYS A 86 21.34 -11.10 -1.12
N LEU A 87 21.91 -10.49 -2.15
CA LEU A 87 21.15 -9.76 -3.17
C LEU A 87 20.19 -10.70 -3.92
N LYS A 88 20.67 -11.85 -4.39
CA LYS A 88 19.84 -12.87 -5.05
C LYS A 88 18.68 -13.32 -4.16
N ASN A 89 18.97 -13.63 -2.90
CA ASN A 89 17.95 -14.04 -1.93
C ASN A 89 16.89 -12.94 -1.71
N ASN A 90 17.31 -11.68 -1.59
CA ASN A 90 16.39 -10.56 -1.46
C ASN A 90 15.49 -10.39 -2.70
N LEU A 91 16.03 -10.59 -3.90
CA LEU A 91 15.23 -10.54 -5.14
C LEU A 91 14.20 -11.66 -5.22
N ILE A 92 14.56 -12.88 -4.78
CA ILE A 92 13.63 -14.01 -4.68
C ILE A 92 12.51 -13.68 -3.69
N TRP A 93 12.85 -13.22 -2.48
CA TRP A 93 11.85 -12.82 -1.48
C TRP A 93 10.92 -11.71 -1.97
N ASN A 94 11.47 -10.68 -2.62
CA ASN A 94 10.68 -9.61 -3.24
C ASN A 94 9.68 -10.16 -4.27
N THR A 95 10.11 -11.13 -5.08
CA THR A 95 9.24 -11.79 -6.07
C THR A 95 8.15 -12.62 -5.42
N LEU A 96 8.46 -13.34 -4.34
CA LEU A 96 7.47 -14.10 -3.56
C LEU A 96 6.43 -13.18 -2.92
N ILE A 97 6.86 -12.09 -2.28
CA ILE A 97 5.97 -11.10 -1.66
C ILE A 97 5.05 -10.47 -2.72
N LYS A 98 5.61 -10.06 -3.86
CA LYS A 98 4.83 -9.50 -4.99
C LYS A 98 3.77 -10.48 -5.49
N ASN A 99 4.12 -11.76 -5.63
CA ASN A 99 3.21 -12.77 -6.19
C ASN A 99 2.15 -13.26 -5.19
N TYR A 100 2.49 -13.42 -3.91
CA TYR A 100 1.61 -14.03 -2.92
C TYR A 100 0.87 -13.02 -2.05
N VAL A 101 1.38 -11.80 -1.90
CA VAL A 101 0.78 -10.77 -1.03
C VAL A 101 0.27 -9.59 -1.85
N GLU A 102 1.13 -8.95 -2.64
CA GLU A 102 0.75 -7.72 -3.35
C GLU A 102 -0.26 -8.00 -4.47
N ARG A 103 -0.06 -9.07 -5.26
CA ARG A 103 -0.95 -9.40 -6.38
C ARG A 103 -2.38 -9.74 -5.92
N PRO A 104 -2.61 -10.63 -4.95
CA PRO A 104 -3.98 -10.94 -4.51
C PRO A 104 -4.66 -9.71 -3.91
N ARG A 105 -3.92 -8.87 -3.17
CA ARG A 105 -4.42 -7.60 -2.67
C ARG A 105 -4.83 -6.64 -3.79
N ALA A 106 -4.02 -6.53 -4.84
CA ALA A 106 -4.32 -5.67 -5.98
C ALA A 106 -5.57 -6.15 -6.75
N ILE A 107 -5.78 -7.47 -6.86
CA ILE A 107 -6.98 -8.05 -7.45
C ILE A 107 -8.21 -7.79 -6.58
N TYR A 108 -8.11 -8.03 -5.26
CA TYR A 108 -9.18 -7.76 -4.29
C TYR A 108 -9.64 -6.30 -4.35
N GLU A 109 -8.70 -5.36 -4.36
CA GLU A 109 -8.98 -3.92 -4.45
C GLU A 109 -9.29 -3.44 -5.89
N SER A 110 -9.39 -4.35 -6.87
CA SER A 110 -9.70 -4.04 -8.28
C SER A 110 -8.80 -2.93 -8.86
N ARG A 111 -7.49 -3.06 -8.63
CA ARG A 111 -6.49 -2.06 -9.06
C ARG A 111 -5.26 -2.69 -9.68
N TYR A 112 -4.67 -1.97 -10.63
CA TYR A 112 -3.33 -2.24 -11.16
C TYR A 112 -2.33 -1.24 -10.61
N LYS A 113 -1.14 -1.72 -10.27
CA LYS A 113 0.00 -0.89 -9.88
C LYS A 113 0.79 -0.51 -11.15
N VAL A 114 0.92 0.78 -11.39
CA VAL A 114 1.62 1.35 -12.55
C VAL A 114 2.76 2.22 -12.03
N TRP A 115 3.98 1.93 -12.47
CA TRP A 115 5.17 2.70 -12.11
C TRP A 115 5.36 3.87 -13.06
N GLY A 116 5.82 5.00 -12.53
CA GLY A 116 6.12 6.18 -13.33
C GLY A 116 7.31 6.95 -12.76
N PHE A 117 7.82 7.87 -13.56
CA PHE A 117 8.88 8.78 -13.14
C PHE A 117 8.26 10.09 -12.64
N TYR A 118 8.55 10.42 -11.39
CA TYR A 118 8.08 11.65 -10.75
C TYR A 118 9.29 12.49 -10.31
N GLN A 119 9.04 13.74 -9.93
CA GLN A 119 10.10 14.66 -9.47
C GLN A 119 10.88 14.11 -8.26
N GLU A 120 10.21 13.37 -7.39
CA GLU A 120 10.79 12.73 -6.19
C GLU A 120 11.50 11.40 -6.50
N GLY A 121 11.49 10.96 -7.77
CA GLY A 121 12.07 9.71 -8.23
C GLY A 121 11.04 8.72 -8.73
N LEU A 122 11.36 7.43 -8.60
CA LEU A 122 10.53 6.34 -9.09
C LEU A 122 9.39 6.07 -8.10
N ASN A 123 8.15 6.29 -8.52
CA ASN A 123 6.96 6.08 -7.69
C ASN A 123 5.91 5.25 -8.42
N CYS A 124 4.90 4.78 -7.69
CA CYS A 124 3.80 3.99 -8.24
C CYS A 124 2.45 4.66 -7.98
N GLN A 125 1.58 4.57 -8.98
CA GLN A 125 0.17 4.93 -8.89
C GLN A 125 -0.71 3.69 -9.06
N TYR A 126 -1.92 3.75 -8.49
CA TYR A 126 -2.91 2.70 -8.66
C TYR A 126 -3.98 3.14 -9.64
N ILE A 127 -4.23 2.30 -10.63
CA ILE A 127 -5.26 2.53 -11.66
C ILE A 127 -6.38 1.51 -11.43
N TYR A 128 -7.62 2.00 -11.36
CA TYR A 128 -8.78 1.14 -11.22
C TYR A 128 -8.98 0.28 -12.48
N ALA A 129 -9.25 -1.01 -12.28
CA ALA A 129 -9.61 -1.93 -13.35
C ALA A 129 -10.53 -3.03 -12.83
N CYS A 130 -11.46 -3.47 -13.68
CA CYS A 130 -12.32 -4.61 -13.37
C CYS A 130 -11.51 -5.91 -13.43
N ARG A 131 -11.14 -6.46 -12.27
CA ARG A 131 -10.29 -7.66 -12.12
C ARG A 131 -11.03 -8.87 -11.55
N SER A 132 -12.36 -8.87 -11.55
CA SER A 132 -13.17 -9.95 -10.97
C SER A 132 -12.87 -11.33 -11.58
N ASN A 133 -12.63 -11.39 -12.89
CA ASN A 133 -12.31 -12.64 -13.59
C ASN A 133 -10.95 -13.23 -13.18
N GLU A 134 -10.02 -12.41 -12.69
CA GLU A 134 -8.70 -12.86 -12.28
C GLU A 134 -8.71 -13.63 -10.95
N LEU A 135 -9.78 -13.49 -10.15
CA LEU A 135 -9.95 -14.23 -8.89
C LEU A 135 -9.90 -15.74 -9.10
N TYR A 136 -10.47 -16.23 -10.21
CA TYR A 136 -10.47 -17.65 -10.56
C TYR A 136 -9.10 -18.19 -10.97
N THR A 137 -8.12 -17.30 -11.22
CA THR A 137 -6.76 -17.68 -11.63
C THR A 137 -5.78 -17.76 -10.45
N LEU A 138 -6.25 -17.45 -9.24
CA LEU A 138 -5.43 -17.41 -8.04
C LEU A 138 -5.20 -18.81 -7.47
N SER A 139 -4.01 -19.02 -6.92
CA SER A 139 -3.70 -20.25 -6.18
C SER A 139 -4.36 -20.25 -4.80
N SER A 140 -4.50 -21.43 -4.18
CA SER A 140 -5.16 -21.57 -2.87
C SER A 140 -4.55 -20.68 -1.79
N ILE A 141 -3.22 -20.51 -1.79
CA ILE A 141 -2.52 -19.63 -0.85
C ILE A 141 -2.80 -18.14 -1.10
N GLN A 142 -2.99 -17.75 -2.37
CA GLN A 142 -3.37 -16.39 -2.73
C GLN A 142 -4.83 -16.10 -2.33
N ILE A 143 -5.70 -17.08 -2.45
CA ILE A 143 -7.10 -17.00 -1.99
C ILE A 143 -7.14 -16.83 -0.46
N LEU A 144 -6.28 -17.53 0.29
CA LEU A 144 -6.17 -17.34 1.74
C LEU A 144 -5.81 -15.90 2.10
N VAL A 145 -4.91 -15.26 1.34
CA VAL A 145 -4.56 -13.85 1.54
C VAL A 145 -5.76 -12.93 1.31
N ILE A 146 -6.57 -13.19 0.28
CA ILE A 146 -7.81 -12.44 0.04
C ILE A 146 -8.79 -12.63 1.19
N PHE A 147 -8.99 -13.86 1.65
CA PHE A 147 -9.86 -14.13 2.80
C PHE A 147 -9.42 -13.36 4.05
N LEU A 148 -8.11 -13.28 4.32
CA LEU A 148 -7.59 -12.47 5.42
C LEU A 148 -7.89 -10.97 5.25
N LEU A 149 -7.82 -10.45 4.02
CA LEU A 149 -8.20 -9.06 3.73
C LEU A 149 -9.70 -8.82 3.94
N GLU A 150 -10.56 -9.75 3.52
CA GLU A 150 -12.01 -9.67 3.75
C GLU A 150 -12.36 -9.68 5.25
N VAL A 151 -11.71 -10.58 6.01
CA VAL A 151 -11.81 -10.63 7.47
C VAL A 151 -11.36 -9.30 8.06
N GLN A 152 -10.21 -8.78 7.63
CA GLN A 152 -9.70 -7.49 8.09
C GLN A 152 -10.72 -6.36 7.84
N ASP A 153 -11.26 -6.24 6.64
CA ASP A 153 -12.22 -5.20 6.28
C ASP A 153 -13.53 -5.32 7.05
N PHE A 154 -13.94 -6.53 7.44
CA PHE A 154 -15.10 -6.74 8.28
C PHE A 154 -14.88 -6.38 9.75
N PHE A 155 -13.70 -6.72 10.30
CA PHE A 155 -13.41 -6.55 11.73
C PHE A 155 -12.87 -5.16 12.09
N ILE A 156 -12.00 -4.55 11.28
CA ILE A 156 -11.42 -3.22 11.53
C ILE A 156 -12.49 -2.15 11.86
N PRO A 157 -13.56 -1.96 11.05
CA PRO A 157 -14.54 -0.91 11.34
C PRO A 157 -15.29 -1.16 12.65
N LYS A 158 -15.52 -2.43 13.00
CA LYS A 158 -16.18 -2.82 14.26
C LYS A 158 -15.29 -2.53 15.47
N ILE A 159 -14.03 -2.92 15.41
CA ILE A 159 -13.04 -2.65 16.46
C ILE A 159 -12.89 -1.14 16.66
N LYS A 160 -12.76 -0.38 15.56
CA LYS A 160 -12.67 1.09 15.60
C LYS A 160 -13.90 1.71 16.29
N ARG A 161 -15.10 1.22 15.99
CA ARG A 161 -16.34 1.69 16.64
C ARG A 161 -16.35 1.41 18.15
N ILE A 162 -15.92 0.21 18.57
CA ILE A 162 -15.85 -0.14 19.98
C ILE A 162 -14.84 0.76 20.72
N ILE A 163 -13.66 0.98 20.13
CA ILE A 163 -12.63 1.86 20.70
C ILE A 163 -13.16 3.30 20.84
N LEU A 164 -13.87 3.82 19.83
CA LEU A 164 -14.48 5.14 19.89
C LEU A 164 -15.54 5.25 20.99
N LEU A 165 -16.39 4.23 21.17
CA LEU A 165 -17.38 4.20 22.24
C LEU A 165 -16.73 4.17 23.62
N ILE A 166 -15.70 3.33 23.82
CA ILE A 166 -14.95 3.27 25.08
C ILE A 166 -14.30 4.63 25.35
N GLY A 167 -13.69 5.25 24.34
CA GLY A 167 -13.11 6.59 24.45
C GLY A 167 -14.13 7.65 24.87
N GLN A 168 -15.34 7.61 24.29
CA GLN A 168 -16.43 8.52 24.69
C GLN A 168 -16.87 8.31 26.14
N ILE A 169 -16.98 7.06 26.60
CA ILE A 169 -17.33 6.75 27.99
C ILE A 169 -16.26 7.29 28.95
N ILE A 170 -14.97 7.11 28.62
CA ILE A 170 -13.86 7.62 29.42
C ILE A 170 -13.89 9.15 29.49
N ILE A 171 -14.09 9.83 28.36
CA ILE A 171 -14.16 11.29 28.32
C ILE A 171 -15.35 11.80 29.14
N TYR A 172 -16.52 11.20 28.99
CA TYR A 172 -17.73 11.61 29.71
C TYR A 172 -17.59 11.40 31.23
N THR A 173 -17.08 10.24 31.66
CA THR A 173 -16.84 9.97 33.08
C THR A 173 -15.78 10.91 33.65
N GLY A 174 -14.71 11.18 32.90
CA GLY A 174 -13.69 12.18 33.25
C GLY A 174 -14.27 13.59 33.42
N GLN A 175 -15.12 14.04 32.48
CA GLN A 175 -15.81 15.34 32.57
C GLN A 175 -16.70 15.43 33.81
N ASN A 176 -17.46 14.36 34.11
CA ASN A 176 -18.35 14.34 35.27
C ASN A 176 -17.57 14.42 36.60
N ILE A 177 -16.46 13.68 36.71
CA ILE A 177 -15.58 13.72 37.89
C ILE A 177 -14.98 15.11 38.06
N LEU A 178 -14.45 15.71 36.99
CA LEU A 178 -13.91 17.07 37.02
C LEU A 178 -14.97 18.09 37.46
N ASN A 179 -16.19 18.01 36.93
CA ASN A 179 -17.28 18.90 37.31
C ASN A 179 -17.65 18.73 38.80
N GLN A 180 -17.67 17.49 39.30
CA GLN A 180 -17.92 17.21 40.71
C GLN A 180 -16.83 17.80 41.61
N ILE A 181 -15.55 17.69 41.23
CA ILE A 181 -14.42 18.29 41.96
C ILE A 181 -14.52 19.83 41.97
N MET A 182 -14.83 20.44 40.82
CA MET A 182 -15.00 21.89 40.74
C MET A 182 -16.14 22.38 41.62
N LYS A 183 -17.27 21.65 41.64
CA LYS A 183 -18.43 21.99 42.48
C LYS A 183 -18.10 21.93 43.97
N THR A 184 -17.44 20.86 44.43
CA THR A 184 -17.08 20.73 45.85
C THR A 184 -16.07 21.79 46.28
N LEU A 185 -15.09 22.13 45.43
CA LEU A 185 -14.16 23.24 45.68
C LEU A 185 -14.89 24.57 45.84
N LEU A 186 -15.85 24.85 44.95
CA LEU A 186 -16.63 26.10 44.97
C LEU A 186 -17.50 26.19 46.23
N GLU A 187 -18.15 25.09 46.63
CA GLU A 187 -18.91 24.99 47.88
C GLU A 187 -18.04 25.24 49.12
N VAL A 188 -16.82 24.69 49.16
CA VAL A 188 -15.87 24.92 50.27
C VAL A 188 -15.47 26.39 50.38
N ILE A 189 -15.16 27.05 49.24
CA ILE A 189 -14.80 28.48 49.20
C ILE A 189 -15.98 29.35 49.67
N LEU A 190 -17.20 29.06 49.21
CA LEU A 190 -18.40 29.78 49.66
C LEU A 190 -18.64 29.60 51.16
N ARG A 191 -18.46 28.38 51.69
CA ARG A 191 -18.65 28.10 53.11
C ARG A 191 -17.62 28.82 53.97
N TYR A 192 -16.36 28.85 53.52
CA TYR A 192 -15.28 29.58 54.17
C TYR A 192 -15.56 31.10 54.22
N SER A 193 -15.93 31.70 53.09
CA SER A 193 -16.22 33.14 53.03
C SER A 193 -17.44 33.54 53.87
N ASN A 194 -18.49 32.72 53.91
CA ASN A 194 -19.64 32.92 54.79
C ASN A 194 -19.28 32.82 56.28
N PHE A 195 -18.35 31.93 56.65
CA PHE A 195 -17.87 31.80 58.03
C PHE A 195 -17.09 33.05 58.46
N GLN A 196 -16.23 33.56 57.59
CA GLN A 196 -15.43 34.78 57.84
C GLN A 196 -16.31 36.04 57.93
N LYS A 197 -17.37 36.12 57.12
CA LYS A 197 -18.38 37.20 57.26
C LYS A 197 -19.11 37.17 58.60
N LYS A 198 -19.40 35.98 59.13
CA LYS A 198 -20.12 35.79 60.39
C LYS A 198 -19.23 36.04 61.62
N SER A 199 -17.91 35.83 61.52
CA SER A 199 -16.96 36.18 62.59
C SER A 199 -16.66 37.67 62.68
N ASN A 200 -16.79 38.42 61.57
CA ASN A 200 -16.56 39.87 61.55
C ASN A 200 -17.79 40.71 61.93
N SER A 201 -18.94 40.07 62.18
CA SER A 201 -20.20 40.71 62.58
C SER A 201 -20.58 40.46 64.05
N LEU A 202 -19.66 39.92 64.85
CA LEU A 202 -19.72 39.78 66.31
C LEU A 202 -18.68 40.72 66.92
#